data_AF-A0A1K1LDK7-F1
#
_entry.id   AF-A0A1K1LDK7-F1
#
_cell.length_a   1.000
_cell.length_b   1.000
_cell.length_c   1.000
_cell.angle_alpha   90.00
_cell.angle_beta   90.00
_cell.angle_gamma   90.00
#
_symmetry.space_group_name_H-M   'P 1'
#
loop_
_entity.id
_entity.type
_entity.pdbx_description
1 polymer ?
#
loop_
_entity_poly.entity_id
_entity_poly.type
_entity_poly.pdbx_seq_one_letter_code
_entity_poly.pdbx_strand_id
1 'polypeptide(L)'
;MTLLHETEELRRRLRQWAAAPEWPLLVRYELLPQKPAPELSKRCSQKLGRLLRVWGLSRARYQKQVWQAGLKHAPASGNKILLIWSDVPDKTTSRAACGGLQRLLAARLAYAPVLVTALADFAFYSRLGWLVEYLPEISGTGPDYTERKQHYLAWRYREAVAVPLSAGLCAAEDFAQLIPS
;
A
#
# COMPACT_ATOMS: atom_id res chain seq x y z
N MET A 1 1.68 -6.78 24.35
CA MET A 1 0.44 -6.93 23.56
C MET A 1 0.59 -8.16 22.67
N THR A 2 -0.51 -8.79 22.25
CA THR A 2 -0.42 -9.98 21.37
C THR A 2 -0.39 -9.54 19.90
N LEU A 3 0.38 -10.25 19.07
CA LEU A 3 0.52 -9.96 17.63
C LEU A 3 -0.82 -9.96 16.87
N LEU A 4 -1.76 -10.80 17.30
CA LEU A 4 -3.13 -10.82 16.79
C LEU A 4 -3.84 -9.48 17.02
N HIS A 5 -3.74 -8.94 18.24
CA HIS A 5 -4.34 -7.66 18.59
C HIS A 5 -3.72 -6.51 17.78
N GLU A 6 -2.39 -6.49 17.64
CA GLU A 6 -1.69 -5.49 16.81
C GLU A 6 -2.11 -5.57 15.34
N THR A 7 -2.31 -6.79 14.83
CA THR A 7 -2.79 -7.02 13.46
C THR A 7 -4.23 -6.53 13.27
N GLU A 8 -5.13 -6.81 14.22
CA GLU A 8 -6.51 -6.30 14.19
C GLU A 8 -6.56 -4.78 14.28
N GLU A 9 -5.73 -4.19 15.14
CA GLU A 9 -5.65 -2.76 15.28
C GLU A 9 -5.13 -2.08 14.00
N LEU A 10 -4.07 -2.63 13.40
CA LEU A 10 -3.57 -2.18 12.10
C LEU A 10 -4.68 -2.21 11.04
N ARG A 11 -5.41 -3.33 10.93
CA ARG A 11 -6.51 -3.47 9.97
C ARG A 11 -7.62 -2.45 10.22
N ARG A 12 -7.95 -2.19 11.48
CA ARG A 12 -8.91 -1.16 11.86
C ARG A 12 -8.47 0.23 11.41
N ARG A 13 -7.21 0.61 11.69
CA ARG A 13 -6.64 1.92 11.26
C ARG A 13 -6.64 2.05 9.74
N LEU A 14 -6.23 1.00 9.02
CA LEU A 14 -6.25 0.99 7.55
C LEU A 14 -7.67 1.18 6.99
N ARG A 15 -8.69 0.53 7.56
CA ARG A 15 -10.09 0.74 7.15
C ARG A 15 -10.56 2.17 7.40
N GLN A 16 -10.17 2.77 8.52
CA GLN A 16 -10.50 4.16 8.84
C GLN A 16 -9.86 5.12 7.83
N TRP A 17 -8.57 4.97 7.54
CA TRP A 17 -7.87 5.78 6.54
C TRP A 17 -8.44 5.58 5.13
N ALA A 18 -8.78 4.34 4.76
CA ALA A 18 -9.38 4.04 3.46
C ALA A 18 -10.79 4.65 3.29
N ALA A 19 -11.53 4.91 4.37
CA ALA A 19 -12.85 5.52 4.32
C ALA A 19 -12.80 7.03 3.97
N ALA A 20 -11.67 7.70 4.24
CA ALA A 20 -11.47 9.13 3.96
C ALA A 20 -10.29 9.36 3.00
N PRO A 21 -10.35 8.88 1.75
CA PRO A 21 -9.17 8.85 0.89
C PRO A 21 -8.81 10.23 0.33
N GLU A 22 -7.53 10.40 0.00
CA GLU A 22 -6.99 11.60 -0.64
C GLU A 22 -7.42 11.70 -2.12
N TRP A 23 -8.69 12.05 -2.35
CA TRP A 23 -9.26 12.20 -3.70
C TRP A 23 -8.46 13.12 -4.63
N PRO A 24 -7.95 14.28 -4.19
CA PRO A 24 -7.11 15.12 -5.04
C PRO A 24 -5.87 14.38 -5.56
N LEU A 25 -5.27 13.52 -4.73
CA LEU A 25 -4.08 12.75 -5.08
C LEU A 25 -4.46 11.58 -6.01
N LEU A 26 -5.52 10.84 -5.69
CA LEU A 26 -6.01 9.73 -6.50
C LEU A 26 -6.40 10.16 -7.93
N VAL A 27 -7.12 11.27 -8.05
CA VAL A 27 -7.56 11.80 -9.35
C VAL A 27 -6.39 12.37 -10.16
N ARG A 28 -5.37 12.93 -9.50
CA ARG A 28 -4.19 13.51 -10.15
C ARG A 28 -3.27 12.46 -10.75
N TYR A 29 -3.05 11.34 -10.05
CA TYR A 29 -2.08 10.31 -10.43
C TYR A 29 -2.69 9.08 -11.10
N GLU A 30 -3.96 9.13 -11.49
CA GLU A 30 -4.57 8.08 -12.31
C GLU A 30 -3.78 7.85 -13.61
N LEU A 31 -3.46 6.58 -13.88
CA LEU A 31 -2.74 6.04 -15.04
C LEU A 31 -3.48 6.18 -16.39
N LEU A 32 -4.41 7.13 -16.52
CA LEU A 32 -5.01 7.48 -17.81
C LEU A 32 -4.15 8.56 -18.50
N PRO A 33 -4.07 8.57 -19.84
CA PRO A 33 -3.02 9.28 -20.55
C PRO A 33 -3.02 10.77 -20.19
N GLN A 34 -1.90 11.22 -19.60
CA GLN A 34 -1.68 12.61 -19.23
C GLN A 34 -1.34 13.51 -20.42
N LYS A 35 -1.46 13.04 -21.66
CA LYS A 35 -1.32 13.92 -22.81
C LYS A 35 -2.56 14.83 -22.83
N PRO A 36 -2.41 16.14 -22.59
CA PRO A 36 -3.53 17.05 -22.76
C PRO A 36 -4.02 16.87 -24.19
N ALA A 37 -5.32 16.65 -24.36
CA ALA A 37 -5.88 16.57 -25.70
C ALA A 37 -5.47 17.82 -26.49
N PRO A 38 -5.14 17.71 -27.79
CA PRO A 38 -4.73 18.87 -28.58
C PRO A 38 -5.83 19.95 -28.62
N GLU A 39 -7.09 19.53 -28.56
CA GLU A 39 -8.27 20.39 -28.57
C GLU A 39 -8.60 21.00 -27.19
N LEU A 40 -8.88 22.31 -27.16
CA LEU A 40 -9.23 23.06 -25.95
C LEU A 40 -10.52 22.55 -25.28
N SER A 41 -11.54 22.20 -26.06
CA SER A 41 -12.81 21.65 -25.55
C SER A 41 -12.60 20.36 -24.76
N LYS A 42 -11.76 19.46 -25.28
CA LYS A 42 -11.37 18.21 -24.62
C LYS A 42 -10.55 18.47 -23.35
N ARG A 43 -9.67 19.48 -23.33
CA ARG A 43 -8.93 19.89 -22.11
C ARG A 43 -9.87 20.40 -21.01
N CYS A 44 -10.86 21.23 -21.36
CA CYS A 44 -11.84 21.74 -20.42
C CYS A 44 -12.70 20.61 -19.85
N SER A 45 -13.19 19.70 -20.71
CA SER A 45 -13.91 18.50 -20.28
C SER A 45 -13.09 17.62 -19.33
N GLN A 46 -11.81 17.39 -19.63
CA GLN A 46 -10.91 16.63 -18.74
C GLN A 46 -10.73 17.29 -17.37
N LYS A 47 -10.54 18.62 -17.33
CA LYS A 47 -10.42 19.38 -16.08
C LYS A 47 -11.71 19.33 -15.26
N LEU A 48 -12.85 19.59 -15.90
CA LEU A 48 -14.16 19.52 -15.25
C LEU A 48 -14.43 18.12 -14.71
N GLY A 49 -14.17 17.08 -15.51
CA GLY A 49 -14.30 15.69 -15.09
C GLY A 49 -13.38 15.33 -13.91
N ARG A 50 -12.17 15.90 -13.80
CA ARG A 50 -11.32 15.74 -12.60
C ARG A 50 -11.94 16.40 -11.37
N LEU A 51 -12.44 17.63 -11.50
CA LEU A 51 -13.10 18.34 -10.39
C LEU A 51 -14.33 17.59 -9.88
N LEU A 52 -15.20 17.14 -10.78
CA LEU A 52 -16.39 16.35 -10.43
C LEU A 52 -16.05 15.07 -9.66
N ARG A 53 -14.91 14.43 -9.97
CA ARG A 53 -14.41 13.25 -9.26
C ARG A 53 -13.88 13.58 -7.87
N VAL A 54 -13.14 14.68 -7.75
CA VAL A 54 -12.69 15.19 -6.44
C VAL A 54 -13.89 15.53 -5.56
N TRP A 55 -14.99 16.04 -6.12
CA TRP A 55 -16.21 16.39 -5.38
C TRP A 55 -17.16 15.22 -5.10
N GLY A 56 -16.92 14.02 -5.66
CA GLY A 56 -17.73 12.84 -5.35
C GLY A 56 -18.76 12.42 -6.38
N LEU A 57 -18.93 13.20 -7.45
CA LEU A 57 -20.01 13.00 -8.41
C LEU A 57 -19.75 11.88 -9.43
N SER A 58 -18.50 11.39 -9.55
CA SER A 58 -18.12 10.35 -10.54
C SER A 58 -17.02 9.40 -10.04
N ARG A 59 -17.14 8.88 -8.81
CA ARG A 59 -16.11 8.04 -8.19
C ARG A 59 -16.24 6.54 -8.44
N ALA A 60 -17.35 6.09 -9.05
CA ALA A 60 -17.64 4.67 -9.29
C ALA A 60 -16.50 3.92 -10.04
N ARG A 61 -15.78 4.61 -10.93
CA ARG A 61 -14.62 4.06 -11.64
C ARG A 61 -13.49 3.65 -10.68
N TYR A 62 -13.22 4.45 -9.66
CA TYR A 62 -12.13 4.21 -8.69
C TYR A 62 -12.46 3.06 -7.74
N GLN A 63 -13.73 2.93 -7.36
CA GLN A 63 -14.19 1.87 -6.47
C GLN A 63 -13.97 0.48 -7.08
N LYS A 64 -14.14 0.35 -8.40
CA LYS A 64 -13.96 -0.92 -9.13
C LYS A 64 -12.52 -1.20 -9.56
N GLN A 65 -11.61 -0.24 -9.39
CA GLN A 65 -10.22 -0.42 -9.80
C GLN A 65 -9.46 -1.22 -8.73
N VAL A 66 -8.96 -2.38 -9.13
CA VAL A 66 -8.05 -3.21 -8.32
C VAL A 66 -6.62 -2.84 -8.69
N TRP A 67 -5.82 -2.48 -7.69
CA TRP A 67 -4.40 -2.20 -7.89
C TRP A 67 -3.64 -3.52 -8.07
N GLN A 68 -2.75 -3.58 -9.05
CA GLN A 68 -1.87 -4.73 -9.27
C GLN A 68 -0.53 -4.44 -8.62
N ALA A 69 -0.16 -5.21 -7.59
CA ALA A 69 1.11 -5.06 -6.87
C ALA A 69 2.28 -5.82 -7.50
N GLY A 70 2.01 -6.65 -8.52
CA GLY A 70 3.04 -7.42 -9.21
C GLY A 70 4.10 -6.51 -9.84
N LEU A 71 5.37 -6.69 -9.44
CA LEU A 71 6.49 -6.07 -10.12
C LEU A 71 6.65 -6.71 -11.51
N LYS A 72 6.83 -5.89 -12.55
CA LYS A 72 7.03 -6.36 -13.93
C LYS A 72 8.16 -7.37 -14.11
N HIS A 73 9.13 -7.37 -13.19
CA HIS A 73 10.34 -8.19 -13.22
C HIS A 73 10.36 -9.31 -12.19
N ALA A 74 9.35 -9.41 -11.33
CA ALA A 74 9.17 -10.55 -10.44
C ALA A 74 8.27 -11.58 -11.13
N PRO A 75 8.50 -12.89 -10.96
CA PRO A 75 7.53 -13.89 -11.39
C PRO A 75 6.18 -13.50 -10.80
N ALA A 76 5.13 -13.43 -11.63
CA ALA A 76 3.78 -13.08 -11.20
C ALA A 76 3.19 -14.24 -10.38
N SER A 77 3.72 -14.47 -9.19
CA SER A 77 3.26 -15.46 -8.23
C SER A 77 2.39 -14.73 -7.20
N GLY A 78 1.10 -14.66 -7.47
CA GLY A 78 0.11 -14.22 -6.49
C GLY A 78 -0.90 -13.20 -7.01
N ASN A 79 -2.18 -13.52 -6.83
CA ASN A 79 -3.30 -12.64 -7.16
C ASN A 79 -3.77 -11.84 -5.93
N LYS A 80 -3.40 -12.28 -4.72
CA LYS A 80 -3.80 -11.63 -3.45
C LYS A 80 -2.67 -10.73 -2.96
N ILE A 81 -2.96 -9.49 -2.63
CA ILE A 81 -1.94 -8.59 -2.05
C ILE A 81 -1.82 -8.87 -0.56
N LEU A 82 -0.59 -9.05 -0.08
CA LEU A 82 -0.25 -9.02 1.34
C LEU A 82 0.43 -7.68 1.66
N LEU A 83 -0.29 -6.79 2.33
CA LEU A 83 0.22 -5.50 2.79
C LEU A 83 0.95 -5.68 4.11
N ILE A 84 2.25 -5.45 4.10
CA ILE A 84 3.14 -5.55 5.26
C ILE A 84 3.42 -4.13 5.73
N TRP A 85 2.90 -3.75 6.89
CA TRP A 85 3.05 -2.40 7.42
C TRP A 85 4.13 -2.35 8.50
N SER A 86 5.17 -1.55 8.30
CA SER A 86 6.27 -1.44 9.25
C SER A 86 5.84 -0.82 10.57
N ASP A 87 5.99 -1.58 11.64
CA ASP A 87 5.81 -1.22 13.04
C ASP A 87 7.13 -1.30 13.84
N VAL A 88 8.21 -1.72 13.18
CA VAL A 88 9.53 -1.86 13.79
C VAL A 88 10.35 -0.57 13.67
N PRO A 89 11.16 -0.22 14.68
CA PRO A 89 11.79 1.10 14.77
C PRO A 89 13.09 1.23 13.98
N ASP A 90 13.79 0.13 13.69
CA ASP A 90 15.16 0.17 13.17
C ASP A 90 15.40 -0.81 12.01
N LYS A 91 16.48 -0.55 11.25
CA LYS A 91 16.83 -1.32 10.06
C LYS A 91 17.21 -2.76 10.36
N THR A 92 17.86 -3.03 11.51
CA THR A 92 18.31 -4.38 11.87
C THR A 92 17.10 -5.27 12.12
N THR A 93 16.16 -4.79 12.94
CA THR A 93 14.89 -5.48 13.20
C THR A 93 14.06 -5.61 11.93
N SER A 94 14.00 -4.55 11.10
CA SER A 94 13.30 -4.58 9.81
C SER A 94 13.85 -5.66 8.87
N ARG A 95 15.18 -5.79 8.76
CA ARG A 95 15.81 -6.84 7.94
C ARG A 95 15.51 -8.24 8.46
N ALA A 96 15.62 -8.45 9.78
CA ALA A 96 15.33 -9.73 10.40
C ALA A 96 13.87 -10.16 10.15
N ALA A 97 12.93 -9.23 10.34
CA ALA A 97 11.51 -9.45 10.09
C ALA A 97 11.22 -9.73 8.60
N CYS A 98 11.82 -8.98 7.67
CA CYS A 98 11.70 -9.24 6.24
C CYS A 98 12.22 -10.64 5.86
N GLY A 99 13.37 -11.04 6.41
CA GLY A 99 13.94 -12.37 6.16
C GLY A 99 13.09 -13.52 6.72
N GLY A 100 12.45 -13.32 7.87
CA GLY A 100 11.48 -14.28 8.40
C GLY A 100 10.22 -14.36 7.53
N LEU A 101 9.66 -13.22 7.11
CA LEU A 101 8.53 -13.17 6.18
C LEU A 101 8.84 -13.83 4.83
N GLN A 102 10.03 -13.61 4.26
CA GLN A 102 10.43 -14.30 3.02
C GLN A 102 10.34 -15.83 3.17
N ARG A 103 10.81 -16.38 4.30
CA ARG A 103 10.72 -17.83 4.58
C ARG A 103 9.27 -18.28 4.76
N LEU A 104 8.47 -17.52 5.50
CA LEU A 104 7.05 -17.81 5.75
C LEU A 104 6.19 -17.74 4.48
N LEU A 105 6.55 -16.86 3.54
CA LEU A 105 5.87 -16.65 2.26
C LEU A 105 6.35 -17.58 1.15
N ALA A 106 7.54 -18.19 1.28
CA ALA A 106 8.03 -19.17 0.30
C ALA A 106 7.05 -20.33 0.09
N ALA A 107 6.30 -20.71 1.15
CA ALA A 107 5.26 -21.74 1.08
C ALA A 107 3.89 -21.21 0.60
N ARG A 108 3.74 -19.89 0.35
CA ARG A 108 2.46 -19.21 0.10
C ARG A 108 2.53 -18.31 -1.14
N LEU A 109 2.77 -18.91 -2.29
CA LEU A 109 2.94 -18.23 -3.59
C LEU A 109 1.68 -17.50 -4.11
N ALA A 110 0.53 -17.63 -3.43
CA ALA A 110 -0.68 -16.91 -3.76
C ALA A 110 -0.64 -15.41 -3.40
N TYR A 111 0.32 -15.01 -2.57
CA TYR A 111 0.45 -13.65 -2.06
C TYR A 111 1.56 -12.87 -2.75
N ALA A 112 1.21 -11.66 -3.22
CA ALA A 112 2.14 -10.63 -3.67
C ALA A 112 2.43 -9.66 -2.51
N PRO A 113 3.62 -9.70 -1.90
CA PRO A 113 3.96 -8.85 -0.75
C PRO A 113 4.23 -7.40 -1.17
N VAL A 114 3.71 -6.48 -0.36
CA VAL A 114 3.94 -5.03 -0.46
C VAL A 114 4.40 -4.53 0.91
N LEU A 115 5.62 -4.01 1.00
CA LEU A 115 6.15 -3.42 2.23
C LEU A 115 5.88 -1.92 2.28
N VAL A 116 5.20 -1.45 3.32
CA VAL A 116 5.09 -0.02 3.65
C VAL A 116 6.05 0.29 4.79
N THR A 117 7.00 1.21 4.58
CA THR A 117 8.03 1.50 5.59
C THR A 117 8.53 2.95 5.55
N ALA A 118 8.80 3.53 6.71
CA ALA A 118 9.48 4.81 6.82
C ALA A 118 11.01 4.68 6.69
N LEU A 119 11.56 3.47 6.89
CA LEU A 119 12.99 3.23 6.92
C LEU A 119 13.59 3.22 5.52
N ALA A 120 14.63 4.01 5.30
CA ALA A 120 15.36 4.02 4.03
C ALA A 120 16.46 2.94 4.01
N ASP A 121 16.19 1.81 3.36
CA ASP A 121 17.16 0.72 3.14
C ASP A 121 17.08 0.15 1.71
N PHE A 122 17.28 1.02 0.73
CA PHE A 122 17.10 0.70 -0.71
C PHE A 122 17.90 -0.51 -1.17
N ALA A 123 19.13 -0.67 -0.69
CA ALA A 123 19.99 -1.77 -1.09
C ALA A 123 19.42 -3.11 -0.61
N PHE A 124 18.94 -3.19 0.63
CA PHE A 124 18.31 -4.41 1.12
C PHE A 124 16.97 -4.67 0.41
N TYR A 125 16.09 -3.67 0.38
CA TYR A 125 14.73 -3.82 -0.13
C TYR A 125 14.67 -4.14 -1.64
N SER A 126 15.61 -3.64 -2.45
CA SER A 126 15.65 -3.97 -3.89
C SER A 126 15.89 -5.45 -4.17
N ARG A 127 16.48 -6.19 -3.21
CA ARG A 127 16.76 -7.62 -3.32
C ARG A 127 15.61 -8.51 -2.83
N LEU A 128 14.61 -7.93 -2.17
CA LEU A 128 13.47 -8.71 -1.65
C LEU A 128 12.56 -9.23 -2.77
N GLY A 129 12.54 -8.55 -3.92
CA GLY A 129 11.57 -8.81 -4.99
C GLY A 129 10.14 -8.36 -4.63
N TRP A 130 9.99 -7.50 -3.63
CA TRP A 130 8.71 -6.97 -3.15
C TRP A 130 8.50 -5.55 -3.64
N LEU A 131 7.23 -5.15 -3.81
CA LEU A 131 6.92 -3.73 -3.98
C LEU A 131 7.15 -3.02 -2.63
N VAL A 132 7.90 -1.92 -2.63
CA VAL A 132 8.17 -1.14 -1.41
C VAL A 132 7.63 0.28 -1.57
N GLU A 133 6.72 0.64 -0.67
CA GLU A 133 6.08 1.94 -0.56
C GLU A 133 6.68 2.68 0.63
N TYR A 134 7.50 3.71 0.36
CA TYR A 134 8.13 4.48 1.43
C TYR A 134 7.15 5.46 2.04
N LEU A 135 7.05 5.51 3.36
CA LEU A 135 6.23 6.46 4.10
C LEU A 135 7.13 7.29 5.03
N PRO A 136 8.02 8.14 4.48
CA PRO A 136 8.91 8.96 5.29
C PRO A 136 8.10 10.00 6.08
N GLU A 137 8.56 10.29 7.29
CA GLU A 137 8.16 11.50 8.01
C GLU A 137 8.87 12.70 7.38
N ILE A 138 8.09 13.62 6.82
CA ILE A 138 8.63 14.84 6.21
C ILE A 138 8.09 16.01 7.03
N SER A 139 8.94 16.60 7.85
CA SER A 139 8.62 17.82 8.59
C SER A 139 8.63 19.05 7.66
N GLY A 140 7.68 19.96 7.86
CA GLY A 140 7.56 21.18 7.05
C GLY A 140 6.30 21.98 7.35
N THR A 141 6.14 23.14 6.71
CA THR A 141 5.00 24.05 6.87
C THR A 141 3.78 23.68 6.01
N GLY A 142 3.86 22.56 5.29
CA GLY A 142 2.80 22.07 4.41
C GLY A 142 1.83 21.10 5.11
N PRO A 143 0.76 20.68 4.41
CA PRO A 143 -0.12 19.62 4.90
C PRO A 143 0.70 18.33 5.10
N ASP A 144 0.39 17.59 6.16
CA ASP A 144 1.12 16.39 6.56
C ASP A 144 1.19 15.38 5.41
N TYR A 145 2.38 15.27 4.80
CA TYR A 145 2.62 14.36 3.69
C TYR A 145 2.41 12.91 4.11
N THR A 146 2.80 12.58 5.34
CA THR A 146 2.74 11.24 5.90
C THR A 146 1.30 10.83 6.05
N GLU A 147 0.46 11.64 6.70
CA GLU A 147 -0.97 11.40 6.84
C GLU A 147 -1.65 11.21 5.47
N ARG A 148 -1.42 12.13 4.53
CA ARG A 148 -2.02 12.06 3.19
C ARG A 148 -1.60 10.78 2.46
N LYS A 149 -0.34 10.39 2.57
CA LYS A 149 0.16 9.16 1.94
C LYS A 149 -0.40 7.91 2.64
N GLN A 150 -0.60 7.92 3.96
CA GLN A 150 -1.28 6.83 4.67
C GLN A 150 -2.68 6.61 4.12
N HIS A 151 -3.47 7.68 4.00
CA HIS A 151 -4.83 7.62 3.44
C HIS A 151 -4.84 7.11 1.99
N TYR A 152 -3.90 7.59 1.17
CA TYR A 152 -3.74 7.10 -0.20
C TYR A 152 -3.41 5.60 -0.25
N LEU A 153 -2.41 5.14 0.50
CA LEU A 153 -1.99 3.73 0.50
C LEU A 153 -3.08 2.83 1.07
N ALA A 154 -3.73 3.24 2.16
CA ALA A 154 -4.84 2.50 2.75
C ALA A 154 -5.99 2.32 1.76
N TRP A 155 -6.36 3.37 1.01
CA TRP A 155 -7.38 3.26 -0.03
C TRP A 155 -6.93 2.40 -1.21
N ARG A 156 -5.68 2.53 -1.64
CA ARG A 156 -5.09 1.79 -2.76
C ARG A 156 -5.07 0.29 -2.50
N TYR A 157 -4.72 -0.10 -1.27
CA TYR A 157 -4.61 -1.49 -0.82
C TYR A 157 -5.80 -1.93 0.05
N ARG A 158 -6.97 -1.30 -0.09
CA ARG A 158 -8.16 -1.54 0.75
C ARG A 158 -8.67 -2.99 0.77
N GLU A 159 -8.41 -3.74 -0.30
CA GLU A 159 -8.78 -5.16 -0.44
C GLU A 159 -7.63 -6.12 -0.07
N ALA A 160 -6.47 -5.59 0.36
CA ALA A 160 -5.33 -6.41 0.72
C ALA A 160 -5.49 -7.03 2.11
N VAL A 161 -4.89 -8.20 2.32
CA VAL A 161 -4.67 -8.71 3.67
C VAL A 161 -3.53 -7.92 4.28
N ALA A 162 -3.74 -7.32 5.46
CA ALA A 162 -2.72 -6.54 6.14
C ALA A 162 -2.16 -7.28 7.37
N VAL A 163 -0.84 -7.18 7.55
CA VAL A 163 -0.09 -7.68 8.72
C VAL A 163 1.00 -6.68 9.12
N PRO A 164 1.36 -6.58 10.41
CA PRO A 164 2.51 -5.81 10.85
C PRO A 164 3.81 -6.49 10.38
N LEU A 165 4.88 -5.71 10.22
CA LEU A 165 6.19 -6.25 9.82
C LEU A 165 6.76 -7.19 10.90
N SER A 166 6.54 -6.89 12.18
CA SER A 166 6.88 -7.75 13.31
C SER A 166 6.36 -9.19 13.20
N ALA A 167 5.31 -9.44 12.39
CA ALA A 167 4.83 -10.79 12.09
C ALA A 167 5.90 -11.69 11.44
N GLY A 168 6.94 -11.12 10.83
CA GLY A 168 8.08 -11.89 10.34
C GLY A 168 9.00 -12.46 11.42
N LEU A 169 8.82 -12.07 12.68
CA LEU A 169 9.61 -12.54 13.80
C LEU A 169 8.93 -13.68 14.58
N CYS A 170 7.66 -13.99 14.27
CA CYS A 170 6.91 -15.04 14.95
C CYS A 170 7.09 -16.43 14.33
N ALA A 171 6.55 -17.46 15.00
CA ALA A 171 6.54 -18.82 14.49
C ALA A 171 5.55 -18.96 13.30
N ALA A 172 5.75 -20.00 12.49
CA ALA A 172 4.91 -20.23 11.31
C ALA A 172 3.43 -20.48 11.66
N GLU A 173 3.17 -21.06 12.84
CA GLU A 173 1.85 -21.34 13.39
C GLU A 173 1.10 -20.05 13.74
N ASP A 174 1.76 -19.13 14.45
CA ASP A 174 1.22 -17.82 14.78
C ASP A 174 0.94 -17.02 13.52
N PHE A 175 1.88 -17.02 12.58
CA PHE A 175 1.73 -16.33 11.31
C PHE A 175 0.55 -16.87 10.47
N ALA A 176 0.31 -18.19 10.51
CA ALA A 176 -0.80 -18.81 9.82
C ALA A 176 -2.17 -18.32 10.33
N GLN A 177 -2.27 -17.96 11.62
CA GLN A 177 -3.50 -17.40 12.19
C GLN A 177 -3.77 -15.98 11.70
N LEU A 178 -2.74 -15.25 11.25
CA LEU A 178 -2.87 -13.88 10.78
C LEU A 178 -3.42 -13.79 9.36
N ILE A 179 -3.16 -14.78 8.52
CA ILE A 179 -3.44 -14.71 7.08
C ILE A 179 -4.46 -15.79 6.69
N PRO A 180 -5.55 -15.44 5.98
CA PRO A 180 -6.49 -16.44 5.48
C PRO A 180 -5.80 -17.38 4.48
N SER A 181 -6.26 -18.63 4.44
CA SER A 181 -5.75 -19.65 3.52
C SER A 181 -5.84 -19.24 2.04
#